data_AF-A0A9E4EKH4-F1
#
_entry.id   AF-A0A9E4EKH4-F1
#
_cell.length_a   1.000
_cell.length_b   1.000
_cell.length_c   1.000
_cell.angle_alpha   90.00
_cell.angle_beta   90.00
_cell.angle_gamma   90.00
#
_symmetry.space_group_name_H-M   'P 1'
#
loop_
_entity.id
_entity.type
_entity.pdbx_description
1 polymer ?
#
loop_
_entity_poly.entity_id
_entity_poly.type
_entity_poly.pdbx_seq_one_letter_code
_entity_poly.pdbx_strand_id
1 'polypeptide(L)'
;MRQNVSFVDVRVVAAVREGYFREDLYYRLNVFVIQVPPLHERTGDVLFLARHFLADYARDLRRPLMRFSREAEDLLQQQEFPGNVRMLRMVLRNRMKRCGLL
;
A
#
# COMPACT_ATOMS: atom_id res chain seq x y z
N MET A 1 -30.17 -0.02 8.52
CA MET A 1 -29.84 1.40 8.28
C MET A 1 -28.65 1.44 7.33
N ARG A 2 -28.79 2.18 6.23
CA ARG A 2 -27.91 2.15 5.04
C ARG A 2 -26.48 2.56 5.36
N GLN A 3 -25.52 1.77 4.89
CA GLN A 3 -24.17 2.22 4.52
C GLN A 3 -23.81 1.49 3.21
N ASN A 4 -24.46 1.88 2.11
CA ASN A 4 -23.99 1.52 0.77
C ASN A 4 -22.85 2.46 0.44
N VAL A 5 -21.65 2.15 0.92
CA VAL A 5 -20.44 2.83 0.48
C VAL A 5 -19.73 1.92 -0.52
N SER A 6 -20.18 2.00 -1.77
CA SER A 6 -19.53 1.32 -2.90
C SER A 6 -18.30 2.13 -3.29
N PHE A 7 -17.14 1.82 -2.70
CA PHE A 7 -15.87 2.32 -3.23
C PHE A 7 -15.45 1.44 -4.40
N VAL A 8 -15.77 1.93 -5.59
CA VAL A 8 -15.19 1.45 -6.84
C VAL A 8 -14.13 2.47 -7.24
N ASP A 9 -13.00 2.00 -7.77
CA ASP A 9 -11.95 2.89 -8.27
C ASP A 9 -12.58 3.95 -9.18
N VAL A 10 -12.38 5.23 -8.84
CA VAL A 10 -12.99 6.37 -9.53
C VAL A 10 -12.76 6.30 -11.05
N ARG A 11 -11.62 5.72 -11.45
CA ARG A 11 -11.27 5.52 -12.87
C ARG A 11 -12.21 4.53 -13.56
N VAL A 12 -12.64 3.47 -12.88
CA VAL A 12 -13.57 2.47 -13.45
C VAL A 12 -14.96 3.08 -13.59
N VAL A 13 -15.42 3.84 -12.60
CA VAL A 13 -16.73 4.52 -12.68
C VAL A 13 -16.75 5.58 -13.77
N ALA A 14 -15.67 6.37 -13.91
CA ALA A 14 -15.53 7.34 -14.99
C ALA A 14 -15.49 6.64 -16.36
N ALA A 15 -14.73 5.56 -16.49
CA ALA A 15 -14.64 4.79 -17.73
C ALA A 15 -15.99 4.17 -18.15
N VAL A 16 -16.86 3.78 -17.22
CA VAL A 16 -18.23 3.34 -17.54
C VAL A 16 -19.03 4.49 -18.13
N ARG A 17 -18.98 5.68 -17.51
CA ARG A 17 -19.72 6.87 -17.97
C ARG A 17 -19.25 7.37 -19.33
N GLU A 18 -17.95 7.24 -19.60
CA GLU A 18 -17.32 7.65 -20.87
C GLU A 18 -17.43 6.56 -21.96
N GLY A 19 -18.04 5.40 -21.67
CA GLY A 19 -18.20 4.30 -22.62
C GLY A 19 -16.94 3.46 -22.85
N TYR A 20 -15.84 3.76 -22.16
CA TYR A 20 -14.60 2.97 -22.17
C TYR A 20 -14.69 1.67 -21.38
N PHE A 21 -15.71 1.53 -20.52
CA PHE A 21 -15.95 0.33 -19.75
C PHE A 21 -17.38 -0.16 -19.92
N ARG A 22 -17.52 -1.46 -20.19
CA ARG A 22 -18.80 -2.12 -20.39
C ARG A 22 -19.64 -2.11 -19.13
N GLU A 23 -20.84 -1.54 -19.23
CA GLU A 23 -21.76 -1.39 -18.10
C GLU A 23 -22.20 -2.74 -17.53
N ASP A 24 -22.47 -3.72 -18.39
CA ASP A 24 -22.88 -5.06 -17.99
C ASP A 24 -21.79 -5.82 -17.21
N LEU A 25 -20.53 -5.60 -17.59
CA LEU A 25 -19.38 -6.14 -16.87
C LEU A 25 -19.20 -5.46 -15.51
N TYR A 26 -19.41 -4.14 -15.44
CA TYR A 26 -19.35 -3.39 -14.18
C TYR A 26 -20.34 -3.96 -13.16
N TYR A 27 -21.61 -4.14 -13.55
CA TYR A 27 -22.62 -4.69 -12.63
C TYR A 27 -22.33 -6.13 -12.21
N ARG A 28 -21.72 -6.96 -13.08
CA ARG A 28 -21.33 -8.34 -12.73
C ARG A 28 -20.15 -8.41 -11.77
N LEU A 29 -19.18 -7.52 -11.92
CA LEU A 29 -18.01 -7.48 -11.04
C LEU A 29 -18.33 -6.82 -9.69
N ASN A 30 -19.33 -5.93 -9.65
CA ASN A 30 -19.70 -5.19 -8.45
C ASN A 30 -20.68 -5.94 -7.51
N VAL A 31 -20.80 -7.27 -7.65
CA VAL A 31 -21.69 -8.10 -6.81
C VAL A 31 -21.18 -8.20 -5.37
N PHE A 32 -19.86 -8.18 -5.17
CA PHE A 32 -19.24 -8.20 -3.84
C PHE A 32 -18.02 -7.28 -3.82
N VAL A 33 -18.10 -6.20 -3.05
CA VAL A 33 -17.03 -5.20 -2.94
C VAL A 33 -16.23 -5.44 -1.67
N ILE A 34 -14.95 -5.79 -1.83
CA ILE A 34 -14.01 -5.87 -0.71
C ILE A 34 -13.42 -4.49 -0.47
N GLN A 35 -13.69 -3.93 0.71
CA GLN A 35 -13.07 -2.68 1.15
C GLN A 35 -11.68 -2.97 1.71
N VAL A 36 -10.66 -2.41 1.06
CA VAL A 36 -9.28 -2.48 1.55
C VAL A 36 -8.96 -1.12 2.19
N PRO A 37 -8.88 -1.03 3.52
CA PRO A 37 -8.58 0.23 4.18
C PRO A 37 -7.16 0.70 3.79
N PRO A 38 -6.95 2.02 3.68
CA PRO A 38 -5.63 2.57 3.46
C PRO A 38 -4.70 2.21 4.62
N LEU A 39 -3.40 2.23 4.34
CA LEU A 39 -2.38 1.73 5.26
C LEU A 39 -2.34 2.51 6.59
N HIS A 40 -2.72 3.80 6.59
CA HIS A 40 -2.75 4.62 7.81
C HIS A 40 -3.90 4.27 8.76
N GLU A 41 -5.00 3.69 8.25
CA GLU A 41 -6.09 3.16 9.08
C GLU A 41 -5.76 1.79 9.70
N ARG A 42 -4.66 1.17 9.26
CA ARG A 42 -4.21 -0.17 9.69
C ARG A 42 -3.04 -0.05 10.66
N THR A 43 -3.33 0.32 11.91
CA THR A 43 -2.31 0.50 12.94
C THR A 43 -1.45 -0.75 13.10
N GLY A 44 -0.12 -0.59 13.06
CA GLY A 44 0.85 -1.69 13.18
C GLY A 44 1.25 -2.34 11.85
N ASP A 45 0.42 -2.27 10.81
CA ASP A 45 0.72 -2.91 9.52
C ASP A 45 1.88 -2.23 8.80
N VAL A 46 2.08 -0.92 8.99
CA VAL A 46 3.22 -0.19 8.42
C VAL A 46 4.54 -0.84 8.83
N LEU A 47 4.73 -1.08 10.13
CA LEU A 47 5.99 -1.60 10.65
C LEU A 47 6.17 -3.08 10.29
N PHE A 48 5.08 -3.86 10.34
CA PHE A 48 5.08 -5.25 9.90
C PHE A 48 5.51 -5.38 8.43
N LEU A 49 4.87 -4.62 7.54
CA LEU A 49 5.20 -4.61 6.11
C LEU A 49 6.61 -4.06 5.86
N ALA A 50 7.02 -3.04 6.59
CA ALA A 50 8.36 -2.47 6.45
C ALA A 50 9.45 -3.50 6.76
N ARG A 51 9.31 -4.25 7.85
CA ARG A 51 10.23 -5.34 8.23
C ARG A 51 10.25 -6.46 7.20
N HIS A 52 9.08 -6.84 6.67
CA HIS A 52 8.98 -7.82 5.60
C HIS A 52 9.73 -7.38 4.33
N PHE A 53 9.46 -6.16 3.84
CA PHE A 53 10.15 -5.63 2.66
C PHE A 53 11.65 -5.44 2.88
N LEU A 54 12.06 -5.07 4.10
CA LEU A 54 13.48 -4.94 4.42
C LEU A 54 14.22 -6.27 4.28
N ALA A 55 13.62 -7.35 4.78
CA ALA A 55 14.18 -8.70 4.65
C ALA A 55 14.26 -9.16 3.19
N ASP A 56 13.21 -8.91 2.41
CA ASP A 56 13.19 -9.26 0.98
C ASP A 56 14.25 -8.49 0.20
N TYR A 57 14.39 -7.19 0.45
CA TYR A 57 15.38 -6.38 -0.25
C TYR A 57 16.82 -6.67 0.19
N ALA A 58 17.04 -7.05 1.44
CA ALA A 58 18.36 -7.48 1.90
C ALA A 58 18.79 -8.73 1.13
N ARG A 59 17.86 -9.68 0.93
CA ARG A 59 18.06 -10.87 0.10
C ARG A 59 18.34 -10.50 -1.36
N ASP A 60 17.49 -9.67 -1.97
CA ASP A 60 17.62 -9.26 -3.39
C ASP A 60 18.94 -8.52 -3.66
N LEU A 61 19.37 -7.67 -2.72
CA LEU A 61 20.60 -6.88 -2.84
C LEU A 61 21.85 -7.60 -2.32
N ARG A 62 21.72 -8.85 -1.86
CA ARG A 62 22.79 -9.65 -1.24
C ARG A 62 23.50 -8.89 -0.09
N ARG A 63 22.72 -8.21 0.75
CA ARG A 63 23.20 -7.49 1.92
C ARG A 63 22.79 -8.22 3.21
N PRO A 64 23.52 -8.03 4.31
CA PRO A 64 23.09 -8.49 5.62
C PRO A 64 21.71 -7.93 5.96
N LEU A 65 20.93 -8.70 6.73
CA LEU A 65 19.64 -8.24 7.24
C LEU A 65 19.86 -7.03 8.16
N MET A 66 19.35 -5.87 7.75
CA MET A 66 19.35 -4.66 8.56
C MET A 66 18.16 -4.68 9.53
N ARG A 67 18.28 -3.91 10.61
CA ARG A 67 17.17 -3.62 11.53
C ARG A 67 16.89 -2.14 11.47
N PHE A 68 15.64 -1.76 11.74
CA PHE A 68 15.32 -0.36 11.94
C PHE A 68 15.80 0.07 13.33
N SER A 69 16.40 1.26 13.41
CA SER A 69 16.56 1.98 14.67
C SER A 69 15.19 2.35 15.25
N ARG A 70 15.11 2.57 16.57
CA ARG A 70 13.83 2.90 17.23
C ARG A 70 13.24 4.20 16.65
N GLU A 71 14.10 5.17 16.40
CA GLU A 71 13.78 6.44 15.77
C GLU A 71 13.21 6.23 14.35
N ALA A 72 13.76 5.29 13.58
CA ALA A 72 13.23 4.96 12.26
C ALA A 72 11.85 4.27 12.34
N GLU A 73 11.62 3.40 13.33
CA GLU A 73 10.31 2.78 13.54
C GLU A 73 9.24 3.82 13.90
N ASP A 74 9.55 4.74 14.81
CA ASP A 74 8.64 5.82 15.21
C ASP A 74 8.31 6.74 14.02
N LEU A 75 9.32 7.13 13.23
CA LEU A 75 9.12 7.93 12.02
C LEU A 75 8.25 7.20 10.99
N LEU A 76 8.50 5.90 10.76
CA LEU A 76 7.69 5.12 9.83
C LEU A 76 6.21 5.08 10.25
N GLN A 77 5.93 4.98 11.55
CA GLN A 77 4.56 4.94 12.06
C GLN A 77 3.83 6.29 11.99
N GLN A 78 4.57 7.41 12.09
CA GLN A 78 4.00 8.76 12.03
C GLN A 78 3.82 9.28 10.59
N GLN A 79 4.54 8.70 9.62
CA GLN A 79 4.46 9.12 8.23
C GLN A 79 3.16 8.65 7.59
N GLU A 80 2.46 9.57 6.93
CA GLU A 80 1.37 9.20 6.05
C GLU A 80 1.90 8.57 4.77
N PHE A 81 1.28 7.46 4.36
CA PHE A 81 1.55 6.82 3.08
C PHE A 81 0.38 7.00 2.11
N PRO A 82 0.19 8.17 1.44
CA PRO A 82 -0.89 8.36 0.46
C PRO A 82 -0.87 7.34 -0.69
N GLY A 83 0.31 6.86 -1.09
CA GLY A 83 0.44 5.74 -2.05
C GLY A 83 0.37 4.34 -1.40
N ASN A 84 -0.09 4.26 -0.14
CA ASN A 84 -0.22 3.05 0.67
C ASN A 84 1.04 2.17 0.62
N VAL A 85 0.84 0.86 0.50
CA VAL A 85 1.90 -0.16 0.42
C VAL A 85 2.86 0.11 -0.74
N ARG A 86 2.39 0.66 -1.87
CA ARG A 86 3.25 0.95 -3.02
C ARG A 86 4.28 2.03 -2.68
N MET A 87 3.86 3.08 -1.98
CA MET A 87 4.80 4.13 -1.59
C MET A 87 5.75 3.66 -0.50
N LEU A 88 5.26 2.96 0.53
CA LEU A 88 6.13 2.36 1.56
C LEU A 88 7.22 1.48 0.91
N ARG A 89 6.82 0.60 0.00
CA ARG A 89 7.69 -0.29 -0.77
C ARG A 89 8.76 0.50 -1.55
N MET A 90 8.37 1.57 -2.22
CA MET A 90 9.27 2.44 -3.00
C MET A 90 10.28 3.16 -2.12
N VAL A 91 9.81 3.78 -1.02
CA VAL A 91 10.66 4.53 -0.07
C VAL A 91 11.72 3.61 0.52
N LEU A 92 11.32 2.45 1.05
CA LEU A 92 12.25 1.49 1.66
C LEU A 92 13.26 0.96 0.65
N ARG A 93 12.82 0.62 -0.58
CA ARG A 93 13.72 0.17 -1.64
C ARG A 93 14.77 1.24 -1.99
N ASN A 94 14.34 2.49 -2.12
CA ASN A 94 15.25 3.59 -2.44
C ASN A 94 16.22 3.88 -1.29
N ARG A 95 15.75 3.81 -0.04
CA ARG A 95 16.60 4.00 1.14
C ARG A 95 17.66 2.90 1.26
N MET A 96 17.26 1.64 1.08
CA MET A 96 18.15 0.47 1.04
C MET A 96 19.23 0.55 -0.03
N LYS A 97 18.89 1.09 -1.21
CA LYS A 97 19.87 1.29 -2.30
C LYS A 97 20.87 2.39 -1.99
N ARG A 98 20.42 3.48 -1.37
CA ARG A 98 21.23 4.69 -1.12
C ARG A 98 22.08 4.60 0.15
N CYS A 99 21.61 3.91 1.18
CA CYS A 99 22.26 3.87 2.49
C CYS A 99 22.71 2.44 2.83
N GLY A 100 23.87 2.33 3.49
CA GLY A 100 24.34 1.12 4.16
C GLY A 100 23.98 1.07 5.65
N LEU A 101 23.16 2.01 6.14
CA LEU A 101 22.69 2.08 7.53
C LEU A 101 21.22 2.54 7.56
N LEU A 102 20.42 1.89 8.41
CA LEU A 102 19.06 2.21 8.86
C LEU A 102 19.03 2.25 10.39
#